data_AF-A0A8C7X2A9-F1
#
_entry.id   AF-A0A8C7X2A9-F1
#
_cell.length_a   1.000
_cell.length_b   1.000
_cell.length_c   1.000
_cell.angle_alpha   90.00
_cell.angle_beta   90.00
_cell.angle_gamma   90.00
#
_symmetry.space_group_name_H-M   'P 1'
#
loop_
_entity.id
_entity.type
_entity.pdbx_description
1 polymer ?
#
loop_
_entity_poly.entity_id
_entity_poly.type
_entity_poly.pdbx_seq_one_letter_code
_entity_poly.pdbx_strand_id
1 'polypeptide(L)'
;MKETPLSACERDFILKAIEEKKRLDGRQTYDYRKIKISFGTDYGCCFVDLGQTRVMAQVSCELIAPKESRPNEGIMFFNIELSPLASPAFEQGRGGHGGEGAAPAGGGGVFSPVC
;
A
#
# COMPACT_ATOMS: atom_id res chain seq x y z
N MET A 1 -2.14 18.70 1.47
CA MET A 1 -0.87 19.22 2.09
C MET A 1 0.27 18.97 1.09
N LYS A 2 1.26 19.86 0.89
CA LYS A 2 2.19 19.76 -0.25
C LYS A 2 3.46 18.97 0.12
N GLU A 3 3.96 18.17 -0.83
CA GLU A 3 5.27 17.49 -0.75
C GLU A 3 6.38 18.49 -0.39
N THR A 4 7.26 18.09 0.52
CA THR A 4 8.41 18.90 0.92
C THR A 4 9.43 18.95 -0.22
N PRO A 5 9.78 20.13 -0.74
CA PRO A 5 10.75 20.22 -1.83
C PRO A 5 12.14 19.81 -1.35
N LEU A 6 12.79 18.92 -2.10
CA LEU A 6 14.17 18.49 -1.85
C LEU A 6 15.16 19.61 -2.17
N SER A 7 16.08 19.88 -1.26
CA SER A 7 17.17 20.84 -1.48
C SER A 7 18.19 20.31 -2.50
N ALA A 8 18.84 21.21 -3.24
CA ALA A 8 19.92 20.85 -4.15
C ALA A 8 21.09 20.17 -3.41
N CYS A 9 21.42 20.67 -2.21
CA CYS A 9 22.48 20.10 -1.39
C CYS A 9 22.19 18.66 -0.94
N GLU A 10 20.93 18.37 -0.57
CA GLU A 10 20.52 17.02 -0.17
C GLU A 10 20.60 16.05 -1.34
N ARG A 11 20.17 16.49 -2.52
CA ARG A 11 20.28 15.70 -3.75
C ARG A 11 21.73 15.34 -4.06
N ASP A 12 22.62 16.34 -4.07
CA ASP A 12 24.03 16.13 -4.39
C ASP A 12 24.72 15.25 -3.34
N PHE A 13 24.34 15.39 -2.07
CA PHE A 13 24.84 14.53 -0.99
C PHE A 13 24.42 13.07 -1.17
N ILE A 14 23.15 12.82 -1.50
CA ILE A 14 22.64 11.47 -1.73
C ILE A 14 23.34 10.83 -2.93
N LEU A 15 23.55 11.58 -4.02
CA LEU A 15 24.23 11.08 -5.21
C LEU A 15 25.68 10.67 -4.91
N LYS A 16 26.44 11.51 -4.20
CA LYS A 16 27.82 11.18 -3.78
C LYS A 16 27.86 9.96 -2.85
N ALA A 17 26.92 9.84 -1.92
CA ALA A 17 26.86 8.68 -1.03
C ALA A 17 26.60 7.36 -1.78
N ILE A 18 25.80 7.41 -2.85
CA ILE A 18 25.55 6.26 -3.73
C ILE A 18 26.81 5.86 -4.50
N GLU A 19 27.61 6.82 -4.98
CA GLU A 19 28.92 6.55 -5.62
C GLU A 19 29.87 5.82 -4.66
N GLU A 20 29.85 6.21 -3.38
CA GLU A 20 30.60 5.53 -2.30
C GLU A 20 29.98 4.20 -1.84
N LYS A 21 28.88 3.74 -2.47
CA LYS A 21 28.10 2.54 -2.10
C LYS A 21 27.58 2.55 -0.67
N LYS A 22 27.36 3.74 -0.09
CA LYS A 22 26.82 3.91 1.26
C LYS A 22 25.37 4.38 1.18
N ARG A 23 24.48 3.69 1.89
CA ARG A 23 23.08 4.11 2.07
C ARG A 23 22.94 4.92 3.35
N LEU A 24 22.00 5.87 3.36
CA LEU A 24 21.67 6.69 4.53
C LEU A 24 21.28 5.86 5.77
N ASP A 25 20.62 4.72 5.55
CA ASP A 25 20.16 3.82 6.62
C ASP A 25 21.29 2.90 7.16
N GLY A 26 22.51 3.00 6.63
CA GLY A 26 23.66 2.16 7.01
C GLY A 26 23.61 0.70 6.52
N ARG A 27 22.62 0.34 5.69
CA ARG A 27 22.48 -1.01 5.11
C ARG A 27 23.34 -1.20 3.85
N GLN A 28 23.67 -2.46 3.52
CA GLN A 28 24.27 -2.76 2.23
C GLN A 28 23.30 -2.52 1.07
N THR A 29 23.82 -2.51 -0.16
CA THR A 29 23.04 -2.30 -1.39
C THR A 29 21.98 -3.38 -1.62
N TYR A 30 22.20 -4.59 -1.12
CA TYR A 30 21.31 -5.74 -1.30
C TYR A 30 20.52 -6.13 -0.04
N ASP A 31 20.69 -5.37 1.06
CA ASP A 31 20.01 -5.67 2.32
C ASP A 31 18.59 -5.08 2.34
N TYR A 32 17.62 -5.93 2.67
CA TYR A 32 16.25 -5.51 2.91
C TYR A 32 16.08 -4.79 4.25
N ARG A 33 15.05 -3.95 4.33
CA ARG A 33 14.55 -3.42 5.61
C ARG A 33 14.03 -4.58 6.47
N LYS A 34 14.15 -4.44 7.79
CA LYS A 34 13.57 -5.42 8.71
C LYS A 34 12.06 -5.52 8.49
N ILE A 35 11.62 -6.71 8.09
CA ILE A 35 10.21 -7.05 7.89
C ILE A 35 9.66 -7.54 9.22
N LYS A 36 8.51 -7.02 9.65
CA LYS A 36 7.73 -7.55 10.76
C LYS A 36 6.33 -7.84 10.27
N ILE A 37 5.84 -9.04 10.56
CA ILE A 37 4.49 -9.46 10.21
C ILE A 37 3.74 -9.64 11.53
N SER A 38 2.63 -8.93 11.67
CA SER A 38 1.74 -9.01 12.82
C SER A 38 0.36 -9.45 12.32
N PHE A 39 -0.21 -10.44 12.99
CA PHE A 39 -1.55 -10.94 12.65
C PHE A 39 -2.57 -10.25 13.56
N GLY A 40 -3.72 -9.89 12.98
CA GLY A 40 -4.84 -9.34 13.73
C GLY A 40 -5.57 -10.41 14.55
N THR A 41 -6.61 -9.98 15.26
CA THR A 41 -7.48 -10.88 16.02
C THR A 41 -8.29 -11.80 15.11
N ASP A 42 -8.68 -11.29 13.95
CA ASP A 42 -9.52 -12.01 12.98
C ASP A 42 -8.68 -12.72 11.91
N TYR A 43 -9.17 -13.88 11.48
CA TYR A 43 -8.61 -14.59 10.34
C TYR A 43 -8.74 -13.74 9.07
N GLY A 44 -7.65 -13.64 8.31
CA GLY A 44 -7.60 -12.83 7.10
C GLY A 44 -7.14 -11.39 7.31
N CYS A 45 -6.83 -10.97 8.54
CA CYS A 45 -6.23 -9.66 8.84
C CYS A 45 -4.72 -9.77 9.12
N CYS A 46 -3.90 -9.06 8.35
CA CYS A 46 -2.47 -8.97 8.59
C CYS A 46 -1.91 -7.56 8.40
N PHE A 47 -0.91 -7.25 9.23
CA PHE A 47 -0.14 -6.02 9.19
C PHE A 47 1.32 -6.36 8.88
N VAL A 48 1.86 -5.74 7.84
CA VAL A 48 3.25 -5.92 7.44
C VAL A 48 3.97 -4.59 7.53
N ASP A 49 4.99 -4.56 8.37
CA ASP A 49 5.88 -3.41 8.55
C ASP A 49 7.22 -3.68 7.86
N LEU A 50 7.55 -2.82 6.90
CA LEU A 50 8.84 -2.78 6.22
C LEU A 50 9.57 -1.49 6.63
N GLY A 51 10.21 -1.55 7.81
CA GLY A 51 10.83 -0.37 8.42
C GLY A 51 9.81 0.68 8.83
N GLN A 52 9.68 1.74 8.03
CA GLN A 52 8.71 2.84 8.23
C GLN A 52 7.46 2.71 7.36
N THR A 53 7.43 1.76 6.44
CA THR A 53 6.27 1.52 5.58
C THR A 53 5.39 0.45 6.22
N ARG A 54 4.13 0.77 6.49
CA ARG A 54 3.14 -0.15 7.05
C ARG A 54 2.05 -0.43 6.03
N VAL A 55 1.72 -1.69 5.83
CA VAL A 55 0.63 -2.14 4.97
C VAL A 55 -0.32 -3.02 5.76
N MET A 56 -1.61 -2.83 5.57
CA MET A 56 -2.67 -3.68 6.10
C MET A 56 -3.32 -4.43 4.95
N ALA A 57 -3.51 -5.74 5.09
CA ALA A 57 -4.28 -6.54 4.16
C ALA A 57 -5.43 -7.24 4.90
N GLN A 58 -6.60 -7.23 4.26
CA GLN A 58 -7.79 -7.90 4.75
C GLN A 58 -8.36 -8.76 3.63
N VAL A 59 -8.67 -10.02 3.96
CA VAL A 59 -9.31 -10.96 3.03
C VAL A 59 -10.73 -11.21 3.52
N SER A 60 -11.70 -10.96 2.64
CA SER A 60 -13.10 -11.34 2.82
C SER A 60 -13.53 -12.30 1.71
N CYS A 61 -14.47 -13.19 2.03
CA CYS A 61 -15.01 -14.16 1.10
C CYS A 61 -16.53 -14.08 1.15
N GLU A 62 -17.16 -14.01 -0.03
CA GLU A 62 -18.62 -13.99 -0.18
C GLU A 62 -19.05 -15.07 -1.18
N LEU A 63 -20.25 -15.61 -0.98
CA LEU A 63 -20.80 -16.64 -1.86
C LEU A 63 -21.67 -15.98 -2.93
N ILE A 64 -21.14 -15.94 -4.15
CA ILE A 64 -21.78 -15.30 -5.31
C ILE A 64 -22.01 -16.31 -6.43
N ALA A 65 -23.02 -16.05 -7.28
CA ALA A 65 -23.23 -16.85 -8.49
C ALA A 65 -22.04 -16.68 -9.45
N PRO A 66 -21.50 -17.77 -10.01
CA PRO A 66 -20.38 -17.68 -10.94
C PRO A 66 -20.79 -17.00 -12.24
N LYS A 67 -19.82 -16.40 -12.92
CA LYS A 67 -20.07 -15.73 -14.20
C LYS A 67 -20.44 -16.77 -15.26
N GLU A 68 -21.43 -16.48 -16.10
CA GLU A 68 -21.91 -17.39 -17.15
C GLU A 68 -20.80 -17.85 -18.12
N SER A 69 -19.75 -17.03 -18.30
CA SER A 69 -18.59 -17.39 -19.12
C SER A 69 -17.74 -18.53 -18.55
N ARG A 70 -17.73 -18.70 -17.21
CA ARG A 70 -16.91 -19.69 -16.49
C ARG A 70 -17.64 -20.19 -15.24
N PRO A 71 -18.57 -21.16 -15.36
CA PRO A 71 -19.40 -21.62 -14.24
C PRO A 71 -18.64 -22.48 -13.21
N ASN A 72 -17.48 -23.03 -13.57
CA ASN A 72 -16.71 -23.94 -12.71
C ASN A 72 -15.57 -23.25 -11.92
N GLU A 73 -15.41 -21.94 -12.07
CA GLU A 73 -14.34 -21.16 -11.42
C GLU A 73 -14.93 -20.04 -10.56
N GLY A 74 -14.31 -19.78 -9.40
CA GLY A 74 -14.63 -18.63 -8.55
C GLY A 74 -13.98 -17.34 -9.06
N ILE A 75 -14.40 -16.21 -8.50
CA ILE A 75 -13.86 -14.90 -8.85
C ILE A 75 -13.04 -14.37 -7.66
N MET A 76 -11.85 -13.85 -7.94
CA MET A 76 -11.02 -13.14 -6.96
C MET A 76 -10.89 -11.68 -7.37
N PHE A 77 -11.10 -10.79 -6.42
CA PHE A 77 -10.92 -9.36 -6.60
C PHE A 77 -9.81 -8.87 -5.69
N PHE A 78 -8.89 -8.09 -6.25
CA PHE A 78 -7.82 -7.42 -5.51
C PHE A 78 -8.08 -5.92 -5.58
N ASN A 79 -8.21 -5.28 -4.42
CA ASN A 79 -8.32 -3.83 -4.31
C ASN A 79 -7.10 -3.29 -3.55
N ILE A 80 -6.52 -2.20 -4.04
CA ILE A 80 -5.38 -1.51 -3.42
C ILE A 80 -5.76 -0.06 -3.27
N GLU A 81 -5.90 0.38 -2.02
CA GLU A 81 -6.23 1.76 -1.69
C GLU A 81 -5.05 2.45 -1.02
N LEU A 82 -4.74 3.65 -1.49
CA LEU A 82 -3.73 4.52 -0.91
C LEU A 82 -4.43 5.53 0.00
N SER A 83 -4.31 5.33 1.30
CA SER A 83 -4.89 6.26 2.27
C SER A 83 -4.20 7.62 2.22
N PRO A 84 -4.93 8.75 2.33
CA PRO A 84 -4.33 10.07 2.50
C PRO A 84 -3.51 10.21 3.79
N LEU A 85 -3.63 9.25 4.73
CA LEU A 85 -2.72 9.13 5.88
C LEU A 85 -1.30 8.67 5.50
N ALA A 86 -1.13 8.02 4.34
CA ALA A 86 0.16 7.45 3.92
C ALA A 86 1.10 8.53 3.37
N SER A 87 0.58 9.51 2.64
CA SER A 87 1.31 10.71 2.26
C SER A 87 0.32 11.85 2.01
N PRO A 88 0.69 13.10 2.36
CA PRO A 88 -0.05 14.29 1.99
C PRO A 88 -0.25 14.46 0.46
N ALA A 89 0.51 13.76 -0.39
CA ALA A 89 0.29 13.71 -1.84
C ALA A 89 -0.86 12.80 -2.28
N PHE A 90 -1.30 11.85 -1.44
CA PHE A 90 -2.38 10.90 -1.77
C PHE A 90 -3.78 11.44 -1.45
N GLU A 91 -4.01 12.75 -1.62
CA GLU A 91 -5.36 13.32 -1.55
C GLU A 91 -6.25 12.66 -2.62
N GLN A 92 -7.41 12.17 -2.17
CA GLN A 92 -8.42 11.48 -2.99
C GLN A 92 -8.85 12.44 -4.12
N GLY A 93 -8.33 12.19 -5.34
CA GLY A 93 -8.56 13.03 -6.52
C GLY A 93 -7.31 13.59 -7.21
N ARG A 94 -6.13 13.52 -6.60
CA ARG A 94 -4.86 14.02 -7.20
C ARG A 94 -3.99 12.97 -7.88
N GLY A 95 -4.35 11.69 -7.78
CA GLY A 95 -3.56 10.54 -8.24
C GLY A 95 -4.01 9.91 -9.56
N GLY A 96 -4.66 10.66 -10.46
CA GLY A 96 -5.03 10.20 -11.79
C GLY A 96 -3.83 10.05 -12.73
N HIS A 97 -2.81 9.29 -12.34
CA HIS A 97 -1.71 8.91 -13.21
C HIS A 97 -1.50 7.40 -13.15
N GLY A 98 -2.37 6.67 -13.88
CA GLY A 98 -2.20 5.26 -14.22
C GLY A 98 -3.30 4.35 -13.69
N GLY A 99 -4.37 4.17 -14.48
CA GLY A 99 -5.39 3.16 -14.22
C GLY A 99 -6.76 3.55 -14.76
N GLU A 100 -6.90 3.58 -16.08
CA GLU A 100 -8.20 3.63 -16.74
C GLU A 100 -8.94 2.31 -16.45
N GLY A 101 -10.07 2.37 -15.74
CA GLY A 101 -11.00 1.26 -15.61
C GLY A 101 -11.62 1.05 -14.22
N ALA A 102 -12.90 1.44 -14.13
CA ALA A 102 -13.98 0.82 -13.32
C ALA A 102 -14.52 1.60 -12.11
N ALA A 103 -15.67 2.22 -12.38
CA ALA A 103 -16.88 2.43 -11.56
C ALA A 103 -16.79 3.11 -10.18
N PRO A 104 -17.61 4.16 -9.93
CA PRO A 104 -17.80 4.69 -8.59
C PRO A 104 -18.76 3.78 -7.81
N ALA A 105 -18.30 3.23 -6.69
CA ALA A 105 -19.19 2.60 -5.72
C ALA A 105 -18.98 3.23 -4.34
N GLY A 106 -20.00 4.01 -3.96
CA GLY A 106 -20.49 4.22 -2.60
C GLY A 106 -19.48 4.32 -1.47
N GLY A 107 -19.44 5.49 -0.84
CA GLY A 107 -19.08 5.57 0.57
C GLY A 107 -19.90 4.57 1.39
N GLY A 108 -19.19 3.71 2.10
CA GLY A 108 -19.75 2.74 3.02
C GLY A 108 -18.71 2.47 4.08
N GLY A 109 -18.56 3.41 5.02
CA GLY A 109 -17.87 3.10 6.26
C GLY A 109 -18.65 1.98 6.94
N VAL A 110 -18.03 0.82 7.12
CA VAL A 110 -18.55 -0.19 8.03
C VAL A 110 -17.66 -0.17 9.27
N PHE A 111 -18.14 0.66 10.19
CA PHE A 111 -17.92 0.54 11.61
C PHE A 111 -18.01 -0.94 12.04
N SER A 112 -17.02 -1.38 12.81
CA SER A 112 -16.96 -2.51 13.74
C SER A 112 -18.07 -3.58 13.70
N PRO A 113 -17.71 -4.87 13.74
CA PRO A 113 -18.35 -5.80 14.65
C PRO A 113 -17.61 -5.73 16.00
N VAL A 114 -18.14 -4.91 16.91
CA VAL A 114 -18.03 -5.26 18.34
C VAL A 114 -18.97 -6.45 18.53
N CYS A 115 -18.54 -7.47 19.27
CA CYS A 115 -19.45 -8.49 19.80
C CYS A 115 -20.63 -7.85 20.54
#